data_AF-A0A1F6F0H3-F1
#
_entry.id   AF-A0A1F6F0H3-F1
#
_cell.length_a   1.000
_cell.length_b   1.000
_cell.length_c   1.000
_cell.angle_alpha   90.00
_cell.angle_beta   90.00
_cell.angle_gamma   90.00
#
_symmetry.space_group_name_H-M   'P 1'
#
loop_
_entity.id
_entity.type
_entity.pdbx_description
1 polymer ?
#
loop_
_entity_poly.entity_id
_entity_poly.type
_entity_poly.pdbx_seq_one_letter_code
_entity_poly.pdbx_strand_id
1 'polypeptide(L)'
;MPAEFFISDSYPGLPLPRRFDTVRRHMADTVTVETRQEADEIVSRIYEIGYHVVPTVKEEDLEKIVGTIRAEIERAGGTFIAEGAPSLTRLAYPILAEESGKRMEHDRGYFGWIKFEANVSAAHALNEALRGNASIIRFIVFRTVREDTRAKYKAPTLREVKRTDTIKSTPRRSVDEGKGPVSEEELEKAISEITQE
;
A
#
# COMPACT_ATOMS: atom_id res chain seq x y z
N MET A 1 -54.05 3.24 -28.53
CA MET A 1 -53.45 2.33 -29.54
C MET A 1 -51.94 2.46 -29.45
N PRO A 2 -51.22 1.49 -28.88
CA PRO A 2 -49.77 1.41 -29.02
C PRO A 2 -49.40 0.49 -30.18
N ALA A 3 -48.47 0.94 -31.01
CA ALA A 3 -47.90 0.19 -32.12
C ALA A 3 -46.83 -0.78 -31.60
N GLU A 4 -47.03 -2.06 -31.88
CA GLU A 4 -46.03 -3.11 -31.79
C GLU A 4 -45.06 -2.97 -32.96
N PHE A 5 -43.75 -3.00 -32.71
CA PHE A 5 -42.77 -3.28 -33.74
C PHE A 5 -41.90 -4.45 -33.29
N PHE A 6 -42.18 -5.56 -33.95
CA PHE A 6 -41.49 -6.83 -33.94
C PHE A 6 -40.16 -6.66 -34.69
N ILE A 7 -39.02 -6.85 -34.02
CA ILE A 7 -37.76 -7.18 -34.70
C ILE A 7 -37.20 -8.42 -34.01
N SER A 8 -37.46 -9.53 -34.67
CA SER A 8 -36.71 -10.77 -34.58
C SER A 8 -35.25 -10.51 -34.95
N ASP A 9 -34.34 -10.67 -34.01
CA ASP A 9 -32.96 -10.97 -34.38
C ASP A 9 -32.48 -12.18 -33.59
N SER A 10 -32.45 -13.28 -34.33
CA SER A 10 -32.03 -14.61 -33.97
C SER A 10 -30.51 -14.65 -33.79
N TYR A 11 -30.02 -14.60 -32.56
CA TYR A 11 -28.65 -15.01 -32.27
C TYR A 11 -28.58 -16.54 -32.23
N PRO A 12 -27.82 -17.21 -33.12
CA PRO A 12 -27.64 -18.65 -33.07
C PRO A 12 -26.90 -19.03 -31.79
N GLY A 13 -27.57 -19.82 -30.95
CA GLY A 13 -27.06 -20.27 -29.65
C GLY A 13 -25.76 -21.07 -29.80
N LEU A 14 -24.74 -20.62 -29.07
CA LEU A 14 -23.58 -21.43 -28.71
C LEU A 14 -24.07 -22.70 -28.00
N PRO A 15 -23.66 -23.91 -28.42
CA PRO A 15 -24.03 -25.12 -27.70
C PRO A 15 -23.40 -25.10 -26.30
N LEU A 16 -24.24 -25.17 -25.28
CA LEU A 16 -23.80 -25.42 -23.91
C LEU A 16 -23.05 -26.76 -23.86
N PRO A 17 -21.86 -26.84 -23.26
CA PRO A 17 -21.13 -28.10 -23.17
C PRO A 17 -21.97 -29.11 -22.37
N ARG A 18 -22.21 -30.26 -23.01
CA ARG A 18 -22.89 -31.40 -22.40
C ARG A 18 -22.13 -31.82 -21.14
N ARG A 19 -22.89 -32.06 -20.06
CA ARG A 19 -22.48 -32.75 -18.84
C ARG A 19 -21.54 -33.90 -19.19
N PHE A 20 -20.26 -33.76 -18.87
CA PHE A 20 -19.34 -34.88 -18.86
C PHE A 20 -19.41 -35.53 -17.49
N ASP A 21 -19.97 -36.74 -17.51
CA ASP A 21 -20.04 -37.66 -16.39
C ASP A 21 -18.68 -37.84 -15.73
N THR A 22 -18.74 -37.91 -14.42
CA THR A 22 -17.66 -38.25 -13.51
C THR A 22 -17.11 -39.63 -13.87
N VAL A 23 -15.95 -39.66 -14.53
CA VAL A 23 -15.05 -40.82 -14.51
C VAL A 23 -13.71 -40.36 -13.99
N ARG A 24 -13.44 -40.76 -12.74
CA ARG A 24 -12.11 -40.77 -12.13
C ARG A 24 -11.10 -41.34 -13.13
N ARG A 25 -10.27 -40.46 -13.69
CA ARG A 25 -8.95 -40.84 -14.19
C ARG A 25 -7.95 -40.16 -13.28
N HIS A 26 -7.37 -40.95 -12.38
CA HIS A 26 -6.10 -40.62 -11.76
C HIS A 26 -5.08 -40.46 -12.89
N MET A 27 -4.93 -39.25 -13.38
CA MET A 27 -3.75 -38.81 -14.10
C MET A 27 -2.97 -37.94 -13.12
N ALA A 28 -1.92 -38.53 -12.57
CA ALA A 28 -0.85 -37.80 -11.95
C ALA A 28 -0.21 -36.94 -13.05
N ASP A 29 -0.73 -35.71 -13.21
CA ASP A 29 0.04 -34.64 -13.83
C ASP A 29 1.08 -34.22 -12.79
N THR A 30 2.16 -34.98 -12.75
CA THR A 30 3.42 -34.56 -12.17
C THR A 30 3.87 -33.38 -13.01
N VAL A 31 3.49 -32.16 -12.60
CA VAL A 31 4.14 -30.95 -13.06
C VAL A 31 5.57 -31.06 -12.55
N THR A 32 6.46 -31.55 -13.42
CA THR A 32 7.90 -31.50 -13.22
C THR A 32 8.28 -30.04 -13.21
N VAL A 33 8.23 -29.42 -12.03
CA VAL A 33 9.00 -28.22 -11.76
C VAL A 33 10.44 -28.68 -11.87
N GLU A 34 11.07 -28.37 -13.00
CA GLU A 34 12.50 -28.55 -13.15
C GLU A 34 13.18 -27.72 -12.07
N THR A 35 13.49 -28.35 -10.94
CA THR A 35 14.44 -27.81 -9.98
C THR A 35 15.78 -27.80 -10.70
N ARG A 36 16.06 -26.69 -11.37
CA ARG A 36 17.40 -26.33 -11.83
C ARG A 36 18.23 -26.07 -10.58
N GLN A 37 18.71 -27.16 -9.97
CA GLN A 37 19.81 -27.16 -9.02
C GLN A 37 21.07 -26.84 -9.83
N GLU A 38 21.24 -25.57 -10.20
CA GLU A 38 22.58 -25.03 -10.31
C GLU A 38 23.18 -25.16 -8.91
N ALA A 39 24.29 -25.88 -8.79
CA ALA A 39 25.05 -25.92 -7.55
C ALA A 39 25.32 -24.46 -7.17
N ASP A 40 24.68 -24.00 -6.10
CA ASP A 40 24.87 -22.67 -5.53
C ASP A 40 26.35 -22.60 -5.11
N GLU A 41 27.22 -22.15 -6.01
CA GLU A 41 28.36 -21.37 -5.57
C GLU A 41 27.79 -20.29 -4.64
N ILE A 42 28.44 -20.06 -3.50
CA ILE A 42 28.03 -19.06 -2.51
C ILE A 42 28.30 -17.68 -3.11
N VAL A 43 27.53 -17.33 -4.14
CA VAL A 43 27.56 -16.05 -4.81
C VAL A 43 26.49 -15.22 -4.15
N SER A 44 26.93 -14.32 -3.28
CA SER A 44 26.07 -13.30 -2.71
C SER A 44 25.51 -12.42 -3.82
N ARG A 45 24.20 -12.23 -3.79
CA ARG A 45 23.46 -11.38 -4.73
C ARG A 45 22.72 -10.31 -3.94
N ILE A 46 22.39 -9.24 -4.62
CA ILE A 46 21.69 -8.11 -4.00
C ILE A 46 20.21 -8.25 -4.30
N TYR A 47 19.42 -8.16 -3.24
CA TYR A 47 17.98 -8.28 -3.28
C TYR A 47 17.35 -7.04 -2.63
N GLU A 48 16.12 -6.78 -3.04
CA GLU A 48 15.28 -5.76 -2.45
C GLU A 48 13.92 -6.37 -2.12
N ILE A 49 13.39 -6.00 -0.97
CA ILE A 49 12.07 -6.37 -0.50
C ILE A 49 11.23 -5.13 -0.47
N GLY A 50 10.12 -5.13 -1.18
CA GLY A 50 9.03 -4.17 -0.95
C GLY A 50 7.93 -4.85 -0.17
N TYR A 51 7.40 -4.21 0.87
CA TYR A 51 6.33 -4.76 1.70
C TYR A 51 5.26 -3.71 2.02
N HIS A 52 4.03 -4.19 2.21
CA HIS A 52 2.89 -3.42 2.71
C HIS A 52 2.44 -4.01 4.04
N VAL A 53 2.47 -3.20 5.09
CA VAL A 53 1.98 -3.56 6.44
C VAL A 53 0.52 -3.12 6.58
N VAL A 54 -0.25 -3.91 7.34
CA VAL A 54 -1.65 -3.63 7.68
C VAL A 54 -1.79 -2.24 8.33
N PRO A 55 -2.74 -1.40 7.90
CA PRO A 55 -2.89 -0.04 8.41
C PRO A 55 -3.41 0.03 9.86
N THR A 56 -3.98 -1.07 10.38
CA THR A 56 -4.46 -1.20 11.76
C THR A 56 -3.31 -1.15 12.78
N VAL A 57 -2.08 -1.42 12.34
CA VAL A 57 -0.88 -1.32 13.19
C VAL A 57 -0.62 0.14 13.54
N LYS A 58 -0.41 0.41 14.83
CA LYS A 58 -0.02 1.74 15.31
C LYS A 58 1.37 2.12 14.82
N GLU A 59 1.60 3.40 14.57
CA GLU A 59 2.90 3.90 14.09
C GLU A 59 4.07 3.50 15.00
N GLU A 60 3.84 3.46 16.32
CA GLU A 60 4.79 3.03 17.35
C GLU A 60 5.25 1.55 17.18
N ASP A 61 4.39 0.71 16.62
CA ASP A 61 4.67 -0.71 16.41
C ASP A 61 5.25 -1.00 15.02
N LEU A 62 5.24 -0.03 14.09
CA LEU A 62 5.83 -0.19 12.76
C LEU A 62 7.33 -0.48 12.85
N GLU A 63 8.06 0.24 13.70
CA GLU A 63 9.50 0.03 13.88
C GLU A 63 9.82 -1.39 14.37
N LYS A 64 8.95 -1.97 15.22
CA LYS A 64 9.11 -3.35 15.70
C LYS A 64 8.90 -4.36 14.58
N ILE A 65 7.92 -4.13 13.71
CA ILE A 65 7.68 -5.00 12.53
C ILE A 65 8.87 -4.92 11.57
N VAL A 66 9.37 -3.72 11.29
CA VAL A 66 10.57 -3.55 10.45
C VAL A 66 11.78 -4.20 11.09
N GLY A 67 11.96 -4.05 12.40
CA GLY A 67 13.00 -4.74 13.17
C GLY A 67 12.89 -6.26 13.09
N THR A 68 11.67 -6.80 13.07
CA THR A 68 11.44 -8.23 12.86
C THR A 68 11.90 -8.67 11.47
N ILE A 69 11.53 -7.92 10.42
CA ILE A 69 11.99 -8.20 9.05
C ILE A 69 13.52 -8.14 8.95
N ARG A 70 14.16 -7.16 9.61
CA ARG A 70 15.63 -7.08 9.68
C ARG A 70 16.24 -8.31 10.35
N ALA A 71 15.69 -8.74 11.48
CA ALA A 71 16.15 -9.92 12.19
C ALA A 71 15.98 -11.22 11.37
N GLU A 72 14.93 -11.30 10.55
CA GLU A 72 14.73 -12.41 9.60
C GLU A 72 15.83 -12.44 8.53
N ILE A 73 16.19 -11.28 7.98
CA ILE A 73 17.28 -11.14 7.00
C ILE A 73 18.61 -11.58 7.61
N GLU A 74 18.93 -11.09 8.81
CA GLU A 74 20.17 -11.44 9.52
C GLU A 74 20.21 -12.93 9.87
N ARG A 75 19.10 -13.50 10.33
CA ARG A 75 19.00 -14.94 10.64
C ARG A 75 19.17 -15.81 9.39
N ALA A 76 18.69 -15.35 8.25
CA ALA A 76 18.91 -16.03 6.97
C ALA A 76 20.36 -15.91 6.47
N GLY A 77 21.21 -15.09 7.10
CA GLY A 77 22.60 -14.86 6.70
C GLY A 77 22.76 -13.73 5.68
N GLY A 78 21.77 -12.83 5.58
CA GLY A 78 21.84 -11.62 4.76
C GLY A 78 22.54 -10.45 5.46
N THR A 79 23.17 -9.58 4.67
CA THR A 79 23.76 -8.31 5.13
C THR A 79 22.92 -7.14 4.65
N PHE A 80 22.56 -6.25 5.57
CA PHE A 80 21.77 -5.06 5.26
C PHE A 80 22.58 -4.01 4.48
N ILE A 81 21.94 -3.33 3.52
CA ILE A 81 22.56 -2.24 2.73
C ILE A 81 21.82 -0.91 2.99
N ALA A 82 20.51 -0.87 2.72
CA ALA A 82 19.72 0.35 2.81
C ALA A 82 18.24 0.03 3.06
N GLU A 83 17.50 0.96 3.65
CA GLU A 83 16.05 0.85 3.85
C GLU A 83 15.34 2.17 3.59
N GLY A 84 14.06 2.05 3.26
CA GLY A 84 13.09 3.13 3.30
C GLY A 84 12.09 2.87 4.42
N ALA A 85 11.99 3.81 5.35
CA ALA A 85 11.02 3.74 6.44
C ALA A 85 9.59 3.61 5.89
N PRO A 86 8.74 2.79 6.55
CA PRO A 86 7.38 2.57 6.11
C PRO A 86 6.56 3.87 6.19
N SER A 87 5.85 4.20 5.11
CA SER A 87 4.98 5.39 5.04
C SER A 87 3.57 5.00 4.62
N LEU A 88 2.57 5.64 5.24
CA LEU A 88 1.17 5.34 4.96
C LEU A 88 0.82 5.76 3.52
N THR A 89 0.44 4.79 2.70
CA THR A 89 0.12 4.99 1.29
C THR A 89 -1.26 4.44 0.99
N ARG A 90 -2.01 5.12 0.12
CA ARG A 90 -3.28 4.62 -0.41
C ARG A 90 -3.02 3.57 -1.48
N LEU A 91 -3.63 2.40 -1.33
CA LEU A 91 -3.52 1.31 -2.29
C LEU A 91 -4.39 1.60 -3.52
N ALA A 92 -4.00 1.04 -4.67
CA ALA A 92 -4.76 1.21 -5.91
C ALA A 92 -6.14 0.55 -5.86
N TYR A 93 -6.28 -0.52 -5.07
CA TYR A 93 -7.52 -1.26 -4.83
C TYR A 93 -7.50 -1.83 -3.41
N PRO A 94 -8.67 -2.10 -2.80
CA PRO A 94 -8.72 -2.67 -1.46
C PRO A 94 -8.20 -4.11 -1.46
N ILE A 95 -7.37 -4.45 -0.47
CA ILE A 95 -6.85 -5.81 -0.29
C ILE A 95 -7.50 -6.43 0.95
N LEU A 96 -7.97 -7.68 0.80
CA LEU A 96 -8.45 -8.51 1.90
C LEU A 96 -7.25 -9.07 2.67
N ALA A 97 -7.13 -8.72 3.95
CA ALA A 97 -6.17 -9.31 4.87
C ALA A 97 -6.92 -10.01 6.02
N GLU A 98 -6.32 -11.06 6.57
CA GLU A 98 -6.86 -11.72 7.76
C GLU A 98 -6.22 -11.10 9.00
N GLU A 99 -7.04 -10.46 9.83
CA GLU A 99 -6.62 -9.84 11.08
C GLU A 99 -7.48 -10.39 12.22
N SER A 100 -6.81 -10.98 13.22
CA SER A 100 -7.48 -11.57 14.40
C SER A 100 -8.59 -12.57 14.06
N GLY A 101 -8.41 -13.38 13.02
CA GLY A 101 -9.36 -14.41 12.57
C GLY A 101 -10.57 -13.87 11.81
N LYS A 102 -10.56 -12.59 11.41
CA LYS A 102 -11.57 -11.99 10.53
C LYS A 102 -10.89 -11.47 9.26
N ARG A 103 -11.57 -11.63 8.13
CA ARG A 103 -11.15 -11.02 6.87
C ARG A 103 -11.63 -9.58 6.82
N MET A 104 -10.69 -8.64 6.73
CA MET A 104 -10.97 -7.21 6.64
C MET A 104 -10.39 -6.65 5.34
N GLU A 105 -11.10 -5.68 4.76
CA GLU A 105 -10.66 -4.98 3.57
C GLU A 105 -9.90 -3.71 3.96
N HIS A 106 -8.72 -3.51 3.37
CA HIS A 106 -7.90 -2.33 3.60
C HIS A 106 -7.66 -1.58 2.28
N ASP A 107 -7.97 -0.28 2.26
CA ASP A 107 -7.72 0.62 1.14
C ASP A 107 -6.35 1.35 1.27
N ARG A 108 -5.71 1.23 2.43
CA ARG A 108 -4.41 1.84 2.76
C ARG A 108 -3.48 0.78 3.35
N GLY A 109 -2.19 1.06 3.30
CA GLY A 109 -1.17 0.25 3.97
C GLY A 109 0.13 1.02 4.11
N TYR A 110 0.98 0.63 5.05
CA TYR A 110 2.29 1.23 5.19
C TYR A 110 3.26 0.54 4.24
N PHE A 111 3.80 1.30 3.28
CA PHE A 111 4.76 0.79 2.31
C PHE A 111 6.18 1.10 2.76
N GLY A 112 7.03 0.07 2.82
CA GLY A 112 8.46 0.19 3.08
C GLY A 112 9.27 -0.74 2.18
N TRP A 113 10.58 -0.53 2.17
CA TRP A 113 11.49 -1.40 1.44
C TRP A 113 12.83 -1.57 2.15
N ILE A 114 13.46 -2.72 1.94
CA ILE A 114 14.79 -3.06 2.48
C ILE A 114 15.63 -3.69 1.38
N LYS A 115 16.83 -3.15 1.17
CA LYS A 115 17.86 -3.67 0.29
C LYS A 115 18.93 -4.39 1.11
N PHE A 116 19.25 -5.60 0.70
CA PHE A 116 20.17 -6.49 1.40
C PHE A 116 20.95 -7.37 0.43
N GLU A 117 22.09 -7.87 0.88
CA GLU A 117 22.94 -8.82 0.17
C GLU A 117 22.80 -10.19 0.82
N ALA A 118 22.46 -11.21 0.04
CA ALA A 118 22.27 -12.57 0.55
C ALA A 118 22.55 -13.62 -0.53
N ASN A 119 22.75 -14.87 -0.12
CA ASN A 119 22.75 -15.99 -1.05
C ASN A 119 21.31 -16.33 -1.51
N VAL A 120 21.19 -17.19 -2.51
CA VAL A 120 19.89 -17.58 -3.09
C VAL A 120 19.03 -18.32 -2.06
N SER A 121 19.62 -19.26 -1.33
CA SER A 121 18.96 -20.03 -0.26
C SER A 121 18.34 -19.14 0.83
N ALA A 122 19.06 -18.11 1.29
CA ALA A 122 18.61 -17.15 2.28
C ALA A 122 17.44 -16.30 1.77
N ALA A 123 17.48 -15.88 0.50
CA ALA A 123 16.37 -15.17 -0.12
C ALA A 123 15.09 -16.03 -0.21
N HIS A 124 15.23 -17.34 -0.45
CA HIS A 124 14.10 -18.28 -0.40
C HIS A 124 13.58 -18.47 1.02
N ALA A 125 14.45 -18.68 2.00
CA ALA A 125 14.05 -18.82 3.40
C ALA A 125 13.29 -17.58 3.90
N LEU A 126 13.76 -16.39 3.52
CA LEU A 126 13.09 -15.13 3.85
C LEU A 126 11.73 -14.99 3.16
N ASN A 127 11.59 -15.44 1.92
CA ASN A 127 10.30 -15.44 1.22
C ASN A 127 9.26 -16.24 2.01
N GLU A 128 9.62 -17.43 2.47
CA GLU A 128 8.74 -18.29 3.26
C GLU A 128 8.43 -17.69 4.63
N ALA A 129 9.42 -17.12 5.31
CA ALA A 129 9.22 -16.46 6.60
C ALA A 129 8.21 -15.29 6.50
N LEU A 130 8.30 -14.47 5.45
CA LEU A 130 7.39 -13.34 5.24
C LEU A 130 5.97 -13.77 4.84
N ARG A 131 5.79 -14.93 4.18
CA ARG A 131 4.45 -15.48 3.88
C ARG A 131 3.65 -15.82 5.13
N GLY A 132 4.34 -16.25 6.20
CA GLY A 132 3.70 -16.60 7.46
C GLY A 132 3.32 -15.40 8.34
N ASN A 133 3.72 -14.19 7.97
CA ASN A 133 3.53 -13.01 8.81
C ASN A 133 2.17 -12.34 8.53
N ALA A 134 1.24 -12.44 9.49
CA ALA A 134 -0.09 -11.86 9.38
C ALA A 134 -0.12 -10.32 9.30
N SER A 135 0.95 -9.63 9.75
CA SER A 135 1.02 -8.18 9.70
C SER A 135 1.36 -7.64 8.31
N ILE A 136 1.79 -8.49 7.38
CA ILE A 136 2.18 -8.11 6.01
C ILE A 136 1.05 -8.49 5.05
N ILE A 137 0.43 -7.48 4.43
CA ILE A 137 -0.63 -7.69 3.44
C ILE A 137 -0.05 -8.30 2.16
N ARG A 138 1.06 -7.73 1.71
CA ARG A 138 1.72 -8.11 0.46
C ARG A 138 3.18 -7.73 0.50
N PHE A 139 4.03 -8.59 -0.04
CA PHE A 139 5.44 -8.30 -0.22
C PHE A 139 5.91 -8.80 -1.58
N ILE A 140 7.07 -8.30 -2.01
CA ILE A 140 7.78 -8.75 -3.20
C ILE A 140 9.26 -8.76 -2.89
N VAL A 141 9.95 -9.85 -3.26
CA VAL A 141 11.41 -9.95 -3.20
C VAL A 141 11.91 -10.05 -4.62
N PHE A 142 12.84 -9.19 -5.01
CA PHE A 142 13.42 -9.19 -6.34
C PHE A 142 14.91 -8.87 -6.30
N ARG A 143 15.64 -9.30 -7.34
CA ARG A 143 17.07 -9.01 -7.48
C ARG A 143 17.26 -7.58 -7.96
N THR A 144 18.20 -6.87 -7.35
CA THR A 144 18.57 -5.49 -7.71
C THR A 144 20.09 -5.32 -7.78
N VAL A 145 20.54 -4.09 -8.02
CA VAL A 145 21.95 -3.69 -7.98
C VAL A 145 22.27 -2.93 -6.68
N ARG A 146 23.57 -2.80 -6.37
CA ARG A 146 24.03 -2.18 -5.11
C ARG A 146 23.69 -0.69 -5.08
N GLU A 147 23.77 -0.04 -6.23
CA GLU A 147 23.57 1.38 -6.38
C GLU A 147 22.10 1.77 -6.13
N ASP A 148 21.88 3.00 -5.69
CA ASP A 148 20.55 3.58 -5.59
C ASP A 148 20.03 3.88 -7.01
N THR A 149 19.21 2.98 -7.54
CA THR A 149 18.57 3.11 -8.85
C THR A 149 17.37 4.06 -8.83
N ARG A 150 17.06 4.70 -7.70
CA ARG A 150 15.97 5.67 -7.65
C ARG A 150 16.33 6.89 -8.48
N ALA A 151 15.62 7.09 -9.58
CA ALA A 151 15.67 8.33 -10.33
C ALA A 151 15.29 9.47 -9.38
N LYS A 152 16.26 10.32 -9.03
CA LYS A 152 16.00 11.54 -8.26
C LYS A 152 15.20 12.47 -9.15
N TYR A 153 13.88 12.40 -9.06
CA TYR A 153 12.98 13.37 -9.68
C TYR A 153 13.33 14.73 -9.07
N LYS A 154 14.12 15.52 -9.80
CA LYS A 154 14.30 16.93 -9.47
C LYS A 154 12.93 17.56 -9.68
N ALA A 155 12.32 18.04 -8.60
CA ALA A 155 11.12 18.85 -8.71
C ALA A 155 11.42 19.97 -9.72
N PRO A 156 10.57 20.18 -10.74
CA PRO A 156 10.76 21.29 -11.66
C PRO A 156 10.84 22.56 -10.80
N THR A 157 11.93 23.31 -10.95
CA THR A 157 12.01 24.62 -10.32
C THR A 157 10.83 25.42 -10.84
N LEU A 158 9.88 25.74 -9.95
CA LEU A 158 8.79 26.63 -10.27
C LEU A 158 9.45 27.94 -10.71
N ARG A 159 9.50 28.17 -12.02
CA ARG A 159 9.86 29.49 -12.54
C ARG A 159 8.79 30.42 -11.98
N GLU A 160 9.22 31.35 -11.14
CA GLU A 160 8.35 32.39 -10.63
C GLU A 160 7.85 33.19 -11.83
N VAL A 161 6.67 32.84 -12.31
CA VAL A 161 5.98 33.61 -13.33
C VAL A 161 5.61 34.90 -12.61
N LYS A 162 6.40 35.96 -12.82
CA LYS A 162 5.99 37.32 -12.48
C LYS A 162 4.65 37.56 -13.18
N ARG A 163 3.56 37.44 -12.43
CA ARG A 163 2.22 37.88 -12.86
C ARG A 163 2.32 39.38 -13.09
N THR A 164 2.58 39.79 -14.33
CA THR A 164 2.27 41.15 -14.78
C THR A 164 0.78 41.22 -15.06
N ASP A 165 -0.03 41.08 -14.03
CA ASP A 165 -1.43 41.47 -14.04
C ASP A 165 -1.83 41.69 -12.59
N THR A 166 -2.04 42.97 -12.26
CA THR A 166 -2.62 43.41 -11.00
C THR A 166 -3.94 42.68 -10.80
N ILE A 167 -3.96 41.70 -9.90
CA ILE A 167 -5.21 41.10 -9.41
C ILE A 167 -5.95 42.24 -8.75
N LYS A 168 -6.92 42.84 -9.46
CA LYS A 168 -7.88 43.77 -8.90
C LYS A 168 -8.70 42.94 -7.93
N SER A 169 -8.30 42.97 -6.66
CA SER A 169 -9.02 42.39 -5.53
C SER A 169 -10.46 42.89 -5.62
N THR A 170 -11.34 42.03 -6.11
CA THR A 170 -12.77 42.24 -5.93
C THR A 170 -13.00 41.79 -4.50
N PRO A 171 -13.37 42.68 -3.57
CA PRO A 171 -13.55 42.28 -2.18
C PRO A 171 -14.61 41.16 -2.17
N ARG A 172 -14.20 39.97 -1.73
CA ARG A 172 -15.16 38.96 -1.31
C ARG A 172 -16.02 39.66 -0.27
N ARG A 173 -17.32 39.74 -0.56
CA ARG A 173 -18.36 40.14 0.38
C ARG A 173 -18.06 39.43 1.70
N SER A 174 -17.60 40.20 2.68
CA SER A 174 -17.37 39.77 4.04
C SER A 174 -18.67 39.16 4.52
N VAL A 175 -18.67 37.83 4.62
CA VAL A 175 -19.59 37.14 5.50
C VAL A 175 -19.14 37.57 6.89
N ASP A 176 -20.02 38.33 7.52
CA ASP A 176 -20.01 38.84 8.88
C ASP A 176 -19.15 38.00 9.85
N GLU A 177 -17.86 38.37 10.00
CA GLU A 177 -17.05 38.01 11.16
C GLU A 177 -17.27 39.10 12.22
N GLY A 178 -18.47 39.09 12.78
CA GLY A 178 -18.73 39.72 14.07
C GLY A 178 -17.95 39.00 15.15
N LYS A 179 -16.73 39.48 15.43
CA LYS A 179 -16.06 39.48 16.75
C LYS A 179 -14.67 40.09 16.58
N GLY A 180 -14.61 41.41 16.67
CA GLY A 180 -13.42 42.04 17.23
C GLY A 180 -13.18 41.51 18.66
N PRO A 181 -11.96 41.67 19.20
CA PRO A 181 -11.72 41.31 20.60
C PRO A 181 -12.71 42.09 21.47
N VAL A 182 -13.61 41.37 22.12
CA VAL A 182 -14.56 41.93 23.10
C VAL A 182 -13.72 42.68 24.13
N SER A 183 -14.01 43.96 24.36
CA SER A 183 -13.28 44.75 25.35
C SER A 183 -13.49 44.16 26.74
N GLU A 184 -12.41 44.08 27.52
CA GLU A 184 -12.37 43.40 28.84
C GLU A 184 -13.45 43.89 29.81
N GLU A 185 -13.87 45.15 29.67
CA GLU A 185 -14.93 45.79 30.47
C GLU A 185 -16.32 45.12 30.30
N GLU A 186 -16.63 44.58 29.12
CA GLU A 186 -17.93 43.92 28.88
C GLU A 186 -17.96 42.50 29.46
N LEU A 187 -16.80 41.83 29.50
CA LEU A 187 -16.64 40.52 30.13
C LEU A 187 -16.75 40.61 31.65
N GLU A 188 -16.19 41.65 32.26
CA GLU A 188 -16.22 41.85 33.71
C GLU A 188 -17.65 42.14 34.21
N LYS A 189 -18.45 42.85 33.41
CA LYS A 189 -19.88 43.07 33.70
C LYS A 189 -20.70 41.78 33.64
N ALA A 190 -20.48 40.95 32.63
CA ALA A 190 -21.17 39.65 32.49
C ALA A 190 -20.82 38.67 33.63
N ILE A 191 -19.58 38.70 34.11
CA ILE A 191 -19.15 37.88 35.25
C ILE A 191 -19.84 38.35 36.54
N SER A 192 -19.96 39.67 36.76
CA SER A 192 -20.63 40.21 37.95
C SER A 192 -22.10 39.81 38.08
N GLU A 193 -22.80 39.68 36.95
CA GLU A 193 -24.22 39.35 36.88
C GLU A 193 -24.50 37.87 37.20
N ILE A 194 -23.56 36.97 36.85
CA ILE A 194 -23.66 35.53 37.14
C ILE A 194 -23.39 35.22 38.62
N THR A 195 -22.61 36.06 39.31
CA THR A 195 -22.17 35.77 40.68
C THR A 195 -23.12 36.32 41.76
N GLN A 196 -24.28 36.85 41.37
CA GLN A 196 -25.29 37.42 42.28
C GLN A 196 -26.46 36.47 42.63
N GLU A 197 -26.38 35.18 42.29
CA GLU A 197 -27.24 34.13 42.86
C GLU A 197 -26.55 33.36 44.00
#